data_AF-A0A0E9WVG4-F1
#
_entry.id   AF-A0A0E9WVG4-F1
#
_cell.length_a   1.000
_cell.length_b   1.000
_cell.length_c   1.000
_cell.angle_alpha   90.00
_cell.angle_beta   90.00
_cell.angle_gamma   90.00
#
_symmetry.space_group_name_H-M   'P 1'
#
loop_
_entity.id
_entity.type
_entity.pdbx_description
1 polymer ?
#
loop_
_entity_poly.entity_id
_entity_poly.type
_entity_poly.pdbx_seq_one_letter_code
_entity_poly.pdbx_strand_id
1 'polypeptide(L)'
;MHAYPLHSHARFGFFSVEGLQSGHLITVFVSVLLSTLMLPLLRTVGLRAFSMASESYSSGTHSAAFVTCPNEQVAKDLARGMVEKKLAACVNIIPKITSIYQWQGKIEEDNEVLLMIKTRSSKGLRTGRVCEVKPSL
;
A
#
# COMPACT_ATOMS: atom_id res chain seq x y z
N MET A 1 -72.43 -34.69 36.45
CA MET A 1 -70.97 -34.50 36.52
C MET A 1 -70.43 -34.53 35.09
N HIS A 2 -69.82 -33.41 34.67
CA HIS A 2 -68.94 -33.22 33.51
C HIS A 2 -69.47 -33.43 32.08
N ALA A 3 -69.84 -32.32 31.45
CA ALA A 3 -69.52 -32.06 30.05
C ALA A 3 -68.89 -30.66 29.98
N TYR A 4 -67.60 -30.59 29.62
CA TYR A 4 -66.89 -29.33 29.33
C TYR A 4 -66.93 -29.05 27.81
N PRO A 5 -66.95 -27.78 27.37
CA PRO A 5 -67.28 -27.43 26.00
C PRO A 5 -66.04 -27.36 25.08
N LEU A 6 -66.26 -27.70 23.81
CA LEU A 6 -65.44 -27.27 22.67
C LEU A 6 -65.75 -25.79 22.37
N HIS A 7 -64.72 -24.96 22.17
CA HIS A 7 -64.27 -24.53 20.82
C HIS A 7 -63.38 -23.29 20.92
N SER A 8 -62.33 -23.32 20.10
CA SER A 8 -61.24 -22.36 19.98
C SER A 8 -61.72 -21.00 19.48
N HIS A 9 -61.35 -19.92 20.18
CA HIS A 9 -61.33 -18.57 19.62
C HIS A 9 -59.92 -18.02 19.80
N ALA A 10 -59.14 -18.06 18.72
CA ALA A 10 -57.90 -17.32 18.60
C ALA A 10 -58.23 -15.82 18.72
N ARG A 11 -57.86 -15.19 19.85
CA ARG A 11 -57.77 -13.73 19.91
C ARG A 11 -56.50 -13.33 19.18
N PHE A 12 -56.65 -12.96 17.92
CA PHE A 12 -55.70 -12.09 17.24
C PHE A 12 -55.54 -10.83 18.10
N GLY A 13 -54.36 -10.65 18.68
CA GLY A 13 -53.98 -9.42 19.35
C GLY A 13 -54.02 -8.29 18.33
N PHE A 14 -55.14 -7.57 18.34
CA PHE A 14 -55.34 -6.31 17.65
C PHE A 14 -54.30 -5.33 18.22
N PHE A 15 -53.19 -5.11 17.51
CA PHE A 15 -52.30 -4.00 17.81
C PHE A 15 -53.05 -2.73 17.38
N SER A 16 -53.82 -2.19 18.32
CA SER A 16 -54.59 -0.96 18.17
C SER A 16 -53.64 0.15 17.74
N VAL A 17 -53.72 0.54 16.46
CA VAL A 17 -53.15 1.79 15.96
C VAL A 17 -54.10 2.90 16.40
N GLU A 18 -53.87 3.42 17.60
CA GLU A 18 -54.45 4.71 18.02
C GLU A 18 -53.32 5.68 18.35
N GLY A 19 -53.33 6.85 17.69
CA GLY A 19 -52.57 8.03 18.11
C GLY A 19 -51.24 8.29 17.40
N LEU A 20 -51.24 8.45 16.07
CA LEU A 20 -50.09 9.05 15.39
C LEU A 20 -50.12 10.58 15.59
N GLN A 21 -49.53 11.07 16.69
CA GLN A 21 -49.23 12.50 16.86
C GLN A 21 -48.40 12.98 15.66
N SER A 22 -48.80 14.09 15.02
CA SER A 22 -48.12 14.66 13.84
C SER A 22 -46.60 14.85 14.01
N GLY A 23 -46.10 14.96 15.25
CA GLY A 23 -44.67 15.03 15.55
C GLY A 23 -43.89 13.74 15.24
N HIS A 24 -44.51 12.55 15.37
CA HIS A 24 -43.84 11.28 15.09
C HIS A 24 -43.57 11.08 13.59
N LEU A 25 -44.51 11.47 12.73
CA LEU A 25 -44.33 11.38 11.28
C LEU A 25 -43.18 12.30 10.83
N ILE A 26 -43.15 13.53 11.34
CA ILE A 26 -42.08 14.50 11.05
C ILE A 26 -40.72 13.96 11.53
N THR A 27 -40.67 13.34 12.71
CA THR A 27 -39.43 12.76 13.26
C THR A 27 -38.91 11.60 12.39
N VAL A 28 -39.81 10.76 11.87
CA VAL A 28 -39.44 9.68 10.94
C VAL A 28 -38.93 10.27 9.62
N PHE A 29 -39.62 11.26 9.05
CA PHE A 29 -39.16 11.91 7.82
C PHE A 29 -37.81 12.61 7.97
N VAL A 30 -37.58 13.32 9.08
CA VAL A 30 -36.30 14.00 9.35
C VAL A 30 -35.18 13.01 9.57
N SER A 31 -35.43 11.90 10.28
CA SER A 31 -34.40 10.87 10.49
C SER A 31 -34.04 10.11 9.21
N VAL A 32 -35.02 9.83 8.34
CA VAL A 32 -34.79 9.22 7.01
C VAL A 32 -34.07 10.20 6.08
N LEU A 33 -34.42 11.49 6.09
CA LEU A 33 -33.75 12.51 5.27
C LEU A 33 -32.31 12.74 5.73
N LEU A 34 -32.07 12.84 7.04
CA LEU A 34 -30.72 13.04 7.59
C LEU A 34 -29.84 11.81 7.35
N SER A 35 -30.37 10.60 7.50
CA SER A 35 -29.63 9.38 7.21
C SER A 35 -29.33 9.25 5.72
N THR A 36 -30.30 9.46 4.82
CA THR A 36 -30.04 9.42 3.36
C THR A 36 -29.07 10.49 2.87
N LEU A 37 -29.01 11.65 3.53
CA LEU A 37 -28.05 12.72 3.22
C LEU A 37 -26.64 12.43 3.77
N MET A 38 -26.54 11.83 4.97
CA MET A 38 -25.26 11.56 5.63
C MET A 38 -24.62 10.23 5.21
N LEU A 39 -25.41 9.22 4.84
CA LEU A 39 -24.92 7.92 4.36
C LEU A 39 -23.98 7.99 3.14
N PRO A 40 -24.21 8.78 2.07
CA PRO A 40 -23.31 8.84 0.92
C PRO A 40 -21.98 9.51 1.27
N LEU A 41 -21.98 10.49 2.18
CA LEU A 41 -20.75 11.10 2.68
C LEU A 41 -19.95 10.11 3.52
N LEU A 42 -20.60 9.42 4.48
CA LEU A 42 -19.95 8.37 5.26
C LEU A 42 -19.45 7.21 4.40
N ARG A 43 -20.19 6.82 3.35
CA ARG A 43 -19.74 5.79 2.40
C ARG A 43 -18.56 6.26 1.58
N THR A 44 -18.53 7.52 1.12
CA THR A 44 -17.42 8.04 0.32
C THR A 44 -16.17 8.22 1.17
N VAL A 45 -16.30 8.75 2.39
CA VAL A 45 -15.20 8.87 3.35
C VAL A 45 -14.74 7.49 3.81
N GLY A 46 -15.68 6.58 4.09
CA GLY A 46 -15.40 5.20 4.47
C GLY A 46 -14.66 4.42 3.39
N LEU A 47 -15.11 4.48 2.13
CA LEU A 47 -14.44 3.85 0.99
C LEU A 47 -13.05 4.43 0.74
N ARG A 48 -12.87 5.75 0.86
CA ARG A 48 -11.54 6.38 0.73
C ARG A 48 -10.62 5.99 1.89
N ALA A 49 -11.12 6.00 3.12
CA ALA A 49 -10.37 5.55 4.29
C ALA A 49 -9.98 4.07 4.18
N PHE A 50 -10.88 3.22 3.70
CA PHE A 50 -10.60 1.80 3.44
C PHE A 50 -9.62 1.61 2.29
N SER A 51 -9.69 2.42 1.22
CA SER A 51 -8.74 2.37 0.10
C SER A 51 -7.32 2.79 0.51
N MET A 52 -7.18 3.77 1.40
CA MET A 52 -5.87 4.16 1.96
C MET A 52 -5.34 3.11 2.93
N ALA A 53 -6.20 2.56 3.79
CA ALA A 53 -5.83 1.46 4.68
C ALA A 53 -5.49 0.17 3.91
N SER A 54 -6.08 -0.01 2.73
CA SER A 54 -5.85 -1.14 1.83
C SER A 54 -4.72 -0.90 0.82
N GLU A 55 -3.97 0.21 0.93
CA GLU A 55 -2.75 0.40 0.14
C GLU A 55 -1.75 -0.68 0.56
N SER A 56 -1.84 -1.80 -0.13
CA SER A 56 -1.18 -3.04 0.22
C SER A 56 0.26 -2.86 -0.22
N TYR A 57 1.15 -2.57 0.75
CA TYR A 57 2.59 -2.67 0.55
C TYR A 57 2.90 -4.10 0.11
N SER A 58 2.92 -4.32 -1.20
CA SER A 58 3.24 -5.61 -1.79
C SER A 58 4.75 -5.77 -1.67
N SER A 59 5.14 -6.58 -0.68
CA SER A 59 6.53 -6.99 -0.50
C SER A 59 7.06 -7.53 -1.83
N GLY A 60 8.17 -6.96 -2.33
CA GLY A 60 8.73 -7.31 -3.64
C GLY A 60 8.36 -6.38 -4.81
N THR A 61 7.66 -5.27 -4.60
CA THR A 61 7.44 -4.24 -5.65
C THR A 61 8.56 -3.22 -5.80
N HIS A 62 9.44 -3.13 -4.79
CA HIS A 62 10.58 -2.22 -4.77
C HIS A 62 11.86 -3.04 -4.52
N SER A 63 12.93 -2.68 -5.23
CA SER A 63 14.24 -3.31 -5.14
C SER A 63 15.31 -2.25 -4.91
N ALA A 64 16.34 -2.63 -4.16
CA ALA A 64 17.58 -1.87 -4.05
C ALA A 64 18.70 -2.66 -4.73
N ALA A 65 19.48 -2.00 -5.58
CA ALA A 65 20.69 -2.56 -6.16
C ALA A 65 21.91 -1.76 -5.73
N PHE A 66 23.04 -2.46 -5.65
CA PHE A 66 24.33 -1.92 -5.27
C PHE A 66 25.29 -2.07 -6.46
N VAL A 67 25.91 -0.97 -6.86
CA VAL A 67 26.86 -0.93 -7.97
C VAL A 67 28.08 -0.15 -7.52
N THR A 68 29.29 -0.68 -7.71
CA THR A 68 30.53 0.06 -7.47
C THR A 68 31.02 0.72 -8.75
N CYS A 69 31.69 1.86 -8.60
CA CYS A 69 32.23 2.66 -9.68
C CYS A 69 33.68 3.06 -9.34
N PRO A 70 34.59 3.13 -10.33
CA PRO A 70 36.00 3.41 -10.08
C PRO A 70 36.27 4.86 -9.67
N ASN A 71 35.36 5.80 -9.97
CA ASN A 71 35.51 7.20 -9.60
C ASN A 71 34.16 7.91 -9.43
N GLU A 72 34.19 9.08 -8.78
CA GLU A 72 33.00 9.87 -8.46
C GLU A 72 32.32 10.48 -9.70
N GLN A 73 33.10 10.83 -10.73
CA GLN A 73 32.56 11.43 -11.96
C GLN A 73 31.67 10.44 -12.70
N VAL A 74 32.16 9.22 -12.93
CA VAL A 74 31.41 8.10 -13.53
C VAL A 74 30.17 7.77 -12.69
N ALA A 75 30.31 7.74 -11.36
CA ALA A 75 29.18 7.48 -10.46
C ALA A 75 28.07 8.54 -10.60
N LYS A 76 28.44 9.83 -10.68
CA LYS A 76 27.52 10.96 -10.87
C LYS A 76 26.83 10.92 -12.24
N ASP A 77 27.59 10.68 -13.29
CA ASP A 77 27.05 10.63 -14.66
C ASP A 77 26.08 9.45 -14.82
N LEU A 78 26.43 8.29 -14.25
CA LEU A 78 25.55 7.12 -14.24
C LEU A 78 24.28 7.35 -13.43
N ALA A 79 24.39 7.92 -12.22
CA ALA A 79 23.25 8.22 -11.36
C ALA A 79 22.27 9.20 -12.03
N ARG A 80 22.78 10.27 -12.66
CA ARG A 80 21.96 11.22 -13.43
C ARG A 80 21.24 10.54 -14.57
N GLY A 81 21.96 9.78 -15.41
CA GLY A 81 21.37 9.07 -16.54
C GLY A 81 20.29 8.06 -16.12
N MET A 82 20.46 7.38 -14.98
CA MET A 82 19.44 6.44 -14.46
C MET A 82 18.15 7.13 -14.02
N VAL A 83 18.26 8.27 -13.35
CA VAL A 83 17.09 9.04 -12.89
C VAL A 83 16.39 9.72 -14.06
N GLU A 84 17.13 10.33 -14.98
CA GLU A 84 16.60 10.99 -16.18
C GLU A 84 15.81 10.01 -17.07
N LYS A 85 16.35 8.81 -17.28
CA LYS A 85 15.69 7.73 -18.03
C LYS A 85 14.58 7.03 -17.24
N LYS A 86 14.28 7.50 -16.02
CA LYS A 86 13.28 6.93 -15.10
C LYS A 86 13.50 5.44 -14.80
N LEU A 87 14.76 4.97 -14.86
CA LEU A 87 15.14 3.60 -14.53
C LEU A 87 15.24 3.41 -13.01
N ALA A 88 15.62 4.46 -12.30
CA ALA A 88 15.64 4.53 -10.84
C ALA A 88 14.80 5.72 -10.36
N ALA A 89 14.23 5.59 -9.16
CA ALA A 89 13.55 6.71 -8.51
C ALA A 89 14.56 7.62 -7.81
N CYS A 90 15.58 7.02 -7.18
CA CYS A 90 16.71 7.74 -6.60
C CYS A 90 17.96 6.86 -6.61
N VAL A 91 19.12 7.52 -6.56
CA VAL A 91 20.43 6.88 -6.42
C VAL A 91 21.20 7.63 -5.34
N ASN A 92 21.66 6.91 -4.32
CA ASN A 92 22.57 7.46 -3.31
C ASN A 92 24.02 7.15 -3.71
N ILE A 93 24.89 8.15 -3.63
CA ILE A 93 26.32 8.03 -3.94
C ILE A 93 27.11 8.05 -2.63
N ILE A 94 27.88 7.01 -2.36
CA ILE A 94 28.72 6.84 -1.18
C ILE A 94 30.18 6.86 -1.64
N PRO A 95 30.90 7.98 -1.48
CA PRO A 95 32.27 8.12 -1.95
C PRO A 95 33.27 7.45 -1.01
N LYS A 96 34.48 7.19 -1.53
CA LYS A 96 35.66 6.74 -0.76
C LYS A 96 35.42 5.44 0.02
N ILE A 97 34.87 4.43 -0.65
CA ILE A 97 34.80 3.08 -0.09
C ILE A 97 36.07 2.31 -0.47
N THR A 98 36.46 1.36 0.38
CA THR A 98 37.52 0.40 0.10
C THR A 98 36.88 -0.94 -0.21
N SER A 99 37.08 -1.44 -1.42
CA SER A 99 36.64 -2.76 -1.87
C SER A 99 37.79 -3.75 -1.70
N ILE A 100 37.59 -4.75 -0.83
CA ILE A 100 38.57 -5.81 -0.56
C ILE A 100 38.06 -7.10 -1.17
N TYR A 101 38.85 -7.71 -2.05
CA TYR A 101 38.46 -8.93 -2.76
C TYR A 101 39.67 -9.80 -3.11
N GLN A 102 39.43 -11.06 -3.46
CA GLN A 102 40.48 -11.96 -3.92
C GLN A 102 40.53 -12.02 -5.44
N TRP A 103 41.71 -11.75 -6.02
CA TRP A 103 41.95 -11.83 -7.45
C TRP A 103 43.28 -12.52 -7.73
N GLN A 104 43.28 -13.51 -8.62
CA GLN A 104 44.47 -14.31 -8.96
C GLN A 104 45.23 -14.86 -7.72
N GLY A 105 44.48 -15.25 -6.68
CA GLY A 105 45.04 -15.80 -5.44
C GLY A 105 45.60 -14.77 -4.47
N LYS A 106 45.57 -13.47 -4.78
CA LYS A 106 45.98 -12.37 -3.90
C LYS A 106 44.78 -11.60 -3.39
N ILE A 107 44.90 -11.03 -2.19
CA ILE A 107 43.93 -10.06 -1.68
C ILE A 107 44.32 -8.69 -2.25
N GLU A 108 43.37 -8.06 -2.92
CA GLU A 108 43.50 -6.73 -3.51
C GLU A 108 42.56 -5.76 -2.79
N GLU A 109 42.98 -4.50 -2.72
CA GLU A 109 42.21 -3.42 -2.13
C GLU A 109 42.11 -2.25 -3.12
N ASP A 110 40.90 -1.92 -3.55
CA ASP A 110 40.64 -0.82 -4.49
C ASP A 110 39.79 0.27 -3.83
N ASN A 111 40.08 1.54 -4.18
CA ASN A 111 39.24 2.67 -3.78
C ASN A 111 38.13 2.85 -4.81
N GLU A 112 36.87 2.79 -4.36
CA GLU A 112 35.70 2.87 -5.23
C GLU A 112 34.66 3.85 -4.68
N VAL A 113 33.59 4.03 -5.45
CA VAL A 113 32.37 4.75 -5.08
C VAL A 113 31.19 3.79 -5.16
N LEU A 114 30.39 3.68 -4.10
CA LEU A 114 29.22 2.81 -4.08
C LEU A 114 27.95 3.58 -4.43
N LEU A 115 27.18 3.05 -5.37
CA LEU A 115 25.85 3.50 -5.73
C LEU A 115 24.80 2.59 -5.12
N MET A 116 23.87 3.17 -4.35
CA MET A 116 22.67 2.49 -3.87
C MET A 116 21.45 3.00 -4.65
N ILE A 117 20.94 2.16 -5.53
CA ILE A 117 19.89 2.49 -6.51
C ILE A 117 18.55 1.95 -6.00
N LYS A 118 17.55 2.81 -5.84
CA LYS A 118 16.19 2.39 -5.47
C LYS A 118 15.27 2.44 -6.68
N THR A 119 14.65 1.31 -7.01
CA THR A 119 13.75 1.20 -8.17
C THR A 119 12.57 0.28 -7.88
N ARG A 120 11.59 0.27 -8.78
CA ARG A 120 10.50 -0.71 -8.76
C ARG A 120 10.99 -2.01 -9.40
N SER A 121 10.68 -3.15 -8.79
CA SER A 121 11.08 -4.48 -9.29
C SER A 121 10.61 -4.73 -10.73
N SER A 122 9.49 -4.10 -11.13
CA SER A 122 8.96 -4.16 -12.49
C SER A 122 9.85 -3.51 -13.55
N LYS A 123 10.79 -2.64 -13.16
CA LYS A 123 11.75 -1.99 -14.09
C LYS A 123 13.00 -2.83 -14.36
N GLY A 124 13.01 -4.09 -13.93
CA GLY A 124 13.90 -5.11 -14.49
C GLY A 124 15.34 -5.09 -13.98
N LEU A 125 15.63 -4.37 -12.89
CA LEU A 125 16.91 -4.50 -12.22
C LEU A 125 16.91 -5.84 -11.48
N ARG A 126 17.29 -6.91 -12.19
CA ARG A 126 17.42 -8.27 -11.62
C ARG A 126 18.50 -8.26 -10.55
N THR A 127 18.11 -7.94 -9.32
CA THR A 127 18.89 -8.08 -8.09
C THR A 127 19.19 -9.56 -7.89
N GLY A 128 20.40 -9.99 -8.21
CA GLY A 128 20.78 -11.41 -8.10
C GLY A 128 22.04 -11.79 -8.84
N ARG A 129 22.50 -10.96 -9.77
CA ARG A 129 23.88 -11.02 -10.23
C ARG A 129 24.61 -9.85 -9.60
N VAL A 130 25.36 -10.14 -8.53
CA VAL A 130 26.56 -9.36 -8.21
C VAL A 130 27.29 -9.23 -9.54
N CYS A 131 27.35 -8.00 -10.07
CA CYS A 131 28.17 -7.76 -11.24
C CYS A 131 29.58 -8.16 -10.84
N GLU A 132 30.05 -9.28 -11.37
CA GLU A 132 31.41 -9.73 -11.20
C GLU A 132 32.27 -8.73 -11.98
N VAL A 133 32.82 -7.76 -11.27
CA VAL A 133 33.78 -6.77 -11.78
C VAL A 133 35.16 -7.36 -11.43
N LYS A 134 36.06 -7.66 -12.37
CA LYS A 134 36.78 -6.74 -13.27
C LYS A 134 37.25 -7.50 -14.54
N PRO A 135 37.53 -6.81 -15.67
CA PRO A 135 38.92 -6.43 -15.85
C PRO A 135 39.06 -4.97 -16.29
N SER A 136 39.78 -4.21 -15.48
CA SER A 136 40.40 -2.95 -15.88
C SER A 136 41.62 -3.30 -16.72
N LEU A 137 41.52 -3.02 -18.02
CA LEU A 137 42.66 -2.73 -18.89
C LEU A 137 42.81 -1.22 -18.96
#